data_AF-A0AAE5S0B5-F1
#
_entry.id   AF-A0AAE5S0B5-F1
#
_cell.length_a   1.000
_cell.length_b   1.000
_cell.length_c   1.000
_cell.angle_alpha   90.00
_cell.angle_beta   90.00
_cell.angle_gamma   90.00
#
_symmetry.space_group_name_H-M   'P 1'
#
loop_
_entity.id
_entity.type
_entity.pdbx_description
1 polymer ?
#
loop_
_entity_poly.entity_id
_entity_poly.type
_entity_poly.pdbx_seq_one_letter_code
_entity_poly.pdbx_strand_id
1 'polypeptide(L)' 'MSDILSLSHPAITDLSHYIGHRVTIHGFVDAIRDQKRMRFIVLRDKTGKVQLAQSKEGSALTEVEFG' A
#
# COMPACT_ATOMS: atom_id res chain seq x y z
N MET A 1 6.22 -21.26 4.52
CA MET A 1 5.18 -20.30 4.95
C MET A 1 5.59 -19.67 6.27
N SER A 2 6.64 -18.85 6.26
CA SER A 2 7.24 -18.31 7.48
C SER A 2 8.32 -17.29 7.13
N ASP A 3 7.94 -16.06 6.81
CA ASP A 3 8.87 -14.91 6.76
C ASP A 3 8.08 -13.60 6.89
N ILE A 4 7.28 -13.47 7.96
CA ILE A 4 6.45 -12.27 8.20
C ILE A 4 7.10 -11.34 9.25
N LEU A 5 8.20 -11.75 9.89
CA LEU A 5 8.74 -11.03 11.07
C LEU A 5 10.23 -10.65 10.99
N SER A 6 10.92 -10.88 9.87
CA SER A 6 12.35 -10.50 9.74
C SER A 6 12.75 -9.90 8.39
N LEU A 7 11.82 -9.27 7.66
CA LEU A 7 12.21 -8.43 6.53
C LEU A 7 12.29 -6.98 7.01
N SER A 8 13.47 -6.38 6.88
CA SER A 8 13.64 -4.94 6.92
C SER A 8 12.74 -4.32 5.86
N HIS A 9 11.62 -3.74 6.28
CA HIS A 9 10.72 -3.02 5.40
C HIS A 9 11.42 -1.71 5.01
N PRO A 10 11.61 -1.42 3.71
CA PRO A 10 12.29 -0.20 3.31
C PRO A 10 11.51 1.01 3.80
N ALA A 11 12.24 2.01 4.31
CA ALA A 11 11.67 3.31 4.61
C ALA A 11 11.15 3.94 3.31
N ILE A 12 10.13 4.80 3.42
CA ILE A 12 9.57 5.49 2.25
C ILE A 12 10.64 6.24 1.46
N THR A 13 11.65 6.80 2.12
CA THR A 13 12.78 7.51 1.48
C THR A 13 13.66 6.61 0.62
N ASP A 14 13.75 5.31 0.93
CA ASP A 14 14.63 4.37 0.24
C ASP A 14 13.95 3.68 -0.95
N LEU A 15 12.65 3.93 -1.17
CA LEU A 15 11.87 3.27 -2.23
C LEU A 15 12.41 3.51 -3.64
N SER A 16 13.17 4.59 -3.86
CA SER A 16 13.86 4.85 -5.13
C SER A 16 14.90 3.77 -5.49
N HIS A 17 15.46 3.06 -4.50
CA HIS A 17 16.39 1.96 -4.72
C HIS A 17 15.68 0.64 -5.09
N TYR A 18 14.36 0.55 -4.92
CA TYR A 18 13.57 -0.66 -5.12
C TYR A 18 12.64 -0.57 -6.34
N ILE A 19 12.90 0.35 -7.27
CA ILE A 19 12.12 0.46 -8.52
C ILE A 19 12.20 -0.87 -9.29
N GLY A 20 11.04 -1.42 -9.63
CA GLY A 20 10.92 -2.72 -10.29
C GLY A 20 10.88 -3.94 -9.36
N HIS A 21 11.07 -3.74 -8.04
CA HIS A 21 10.98 -4.81 -7.05
C HIS A 21 9.66 -4.76 -6.25
N ARG A 22 9.20 -5.92 -5.82
CA ARG A 22 8.06 -6.02 -4.90
C ARG A 22 8.56 -5.84 -3.46
N VAL A 23 8.03 -4.83 -2.78
CA VAL A 23 8.36 -4.51 -1.39
C VAL A 23 7.10 -4.40 -0.54
N THR A 24 7.26 -4.60 0.77
CA THR A 24 6.22 -4.33 1.77
C THR A 24 6.61 -3.07 2.52
N ILE A 25 5.67 -2.15 2.71
CA ILE A 25 5.87 -0.90 3.45
C ILE A 25 4.84 -0.78 4.58
N HIS A 26 5.24 -0.19 5.70
CA HIS A 26 4.39 0.05 6.86
C HIS A 26 4.30 1.55 7.16
N GLY A 27 3.12 2.02 7.52
CA GLY A 27 2.89 3.42 7.84
C GLY A 27 1.45 3.71 8.22
N PHE A 28 1.15 4.99 8.40
CA PHE A 28 -0.18 5.50 8.70
C PHE A 28 -0.80 6.09 7.44
N VAL A 29 -2.11 5.93 7.27
CA VAL A 29 -2.83 6.53 6.16
C VAL A 29 -3.01 8.03 6.42
N ASP A 30 -2.43 8.87 5.57
CA ASP A 30 -2.51 10.34 5.63
C ASP A 30 -3.74 10.84 4.86
N ALA A 31 -4.07 10.20 3.74
CA ALA A 31 -5.27 10.51 2.96
C ALA A 31 -5.71 9.31 2.09
N ILE A 32 -7.01 9.21 1.83
CA ILE A 32 -7.58 8.26 0.86
C ILE A 32 -8.37 9.06 -0.17
N ARG A 33 -8.07 8.84 -1.45
CA ARG A 33 -8.87 9.36 -2.57
C ARG A 33 -9.51 8.19 -3.28
N ASP A 34 -10.82 8.10 -3.12
CA ASP A 34 -11.60 7.00 -3.67
C ASP A 34 -12.31 7.48 -4.94
N GLN A 35 -11.89 6.97 -6.09
CA GLN A 35 -12.54 7.22 -7.37
C GLN A 35 -13.28 5.95 -7.83
N LYS A 36 -14.11 6.07 -8.87
CA LYS A 36 -14.98 4.99 -9.34
C LYS A 36 -14.22 3.71 -9.72
N ARG A 37 -13.08 3.86 -10.39
CA ARG A 37 -12.26 2.73 -10.88
C ARG A 37 -10.84 2.70 -10.35
N MET A 38 -10.47 3.67 -9.54
CA MET A 38 -9.11 3.83 -9.03
C MET A 38 -9.19 4.33 -7.60
N ARG A 39 -8.29 3.86 -6.75
CA ARG A 39 -8.11 4.34 -5.39
C ARG A 39 -6.66 4.77 -5.23
N PHE A 40 -6.48 5.96 -4.68
CA PHE A 40 -5.17 6.44 -4.27
C PHE A 40 -5.11 6.51 -2.75
N ILE A 41 -4.10 5.87 -2.15
CA ILE A 41 -3.86 5.90 -0.72
C ILE A 41 -2.54 6.60 -0.50
N VAL A 42 -2.54 7.70 0.25
CA VAL A 42 -1.31 8.35 0.68
C VAL A 42 -0.91 7.76 2.02
N LEU A 43 0.19 7.01 2.02
CA LEU A 43 0.79 6.44 3.22
C LEU A 43 1.92 7.35 3.71
N ARG A 44 2.02 7.54 5.01
CA ARG A 44 3.07 8.30 5.68
C ARG A 44 3.77 7.44 6.72
N ASP A 45 5.09 7.49 6.74
CA ASP A 45 5.91 6.97 7.82
C ASP A 45 6.75 8.10 8.46
N LYS A 46 7.73 7.76 9.29
CA LYS A 46 8.63 8.73 9.92
C LYS A 46 9.57 9.42 8.92
N THR A 47 9.75 8.86 7.72
CA THR A 47 10.72 9.29 6.71
C THR A 47 10.09 10.09 5.59
N GLY A 48 8.81 9.88 5.29
CA GLY A 48 8.13 10.64 4.24
C GLY A 48 6.70 10.20 3.95
N LYS A 49 6.25 10.50 2.72
CA LYS A 49 4.95 10.10 2.18
C LYS A 49 5.13 9.38 0.85
N VAL A 50 4.29 8.40 0.59
CA VAL A 50 4.19 7.72 -0.70
C VAL A 50 2.73 7.59 -1.12
N GLN A 51 2.45 7.66 -2.41
CA GLN A 51 1.13 7.43 -2.97
C GLN A 51 1.04 6.02 -3.57
N LEU A 52 0.12 5.23 -3.06
CA LEU A 52 -0.27 3.93 -3.61
C LEU A 52 -1.40 4.14 -4.60
N ALA A 53 -1.27 3.60 -5.82
CA ALA A 53 -2.34 3.57 -6.81
C ALA A 53 -2.88 2.15 -6.93
N GLN A 54 -4.18 1.97 -6.69
CA GLN A 54 -4.87 0.70 -6.76
C GLN A 54 -6.01 0.80 -7.78
N SER A 55 -5.93 0.04 -8.87
CA SER A 55 -7.07 -0.11 -9.77
C SER A 55 -8.17 -0.92 -9.09
N LYS A 56 -9.42 -0.50 -9.27
CA LYS A 56 -10.62 -1.21 -8.83
C LYS A 56 -11.27 -2.00 -9.97
N GLU A 57 -10.66 -2.03 -11.16
CA GLU A 57 -11.17 -2.85 -12.25
C GLU A 57 -10.87 -4.33 -11.98
N GLY A 58 -11.91 -5.16 -11.90
CA GLY A 58 -11.76 -6.62 -11.97
C GLY A 58 -11.80 -7.41 -10.67
N SER A 59 -12.47 -6.94 -9.61
CA SER A 59 -13.14 -7.83 -8.67
C SER A 59 -14.51 -7.25 -8.39
N ALA A 60 -15.55 -8.05 -8.62
CA ALA A 60 -16.86 -7.77 -8.08
C ALA A 60 -16.70 -7.32 -6.62
N LEU A 61 -17.56 -6.39 -6.19
CA LEU A 61 -17.76 -6.11 -4.78
C LEU A 61 -17.99 -7.45 -4.10
N THR A 62 -16.96 -8.03 -3.49
CA THR A 62 -17.19 -9.08 -2.51
C THR A 62 -17.71 -8.30 -1.32
N GLU A 63 -19.02 -8.20 -1.23
CA GLU A 63 -19.70 -7.92 0.02
C GLU A 63 -19.07 -8.83 1.06
N VAL A 64 -18.31 -8.22 1.98
CA VAL A 64 -17.89 -8.91 3.18
C VAL A 64 -19.13 -8.90 4.06
N GLU A 65 -19.96 -9.93 3.94
CA GLU A 65 -20.98 -10.21 4.94
C GLU A 65 -20.25 -10.48 6.26
N PHE A 66 -20.53 -9.64 7.26
CA PHE A 66 -20.20 -9.96 8.64
C PHE A 66 -21.20 -11.01 9.12
N GLY A 67 -20.78 -12.27 9.10
CA GLY A 67 -21.37 -13.37 9.88
C GLY A 67 -20.63 -13.56 11.19
#